data_AF-A0A382G1N1-F1
#
_entry.id   AF-A0A382G1N1-F1
#
_cell.length_a   1.000
_cell.length_b   1.000
_cell.length_c   1.000
_cell.angle_alpha   90.00
_cell.angle_beta   90.00
_cell.angle_gamma   90.00
#
_symmetry.space_group_name_H-M   'P 1'
#
loop_
_entity.id
_entity.type
_entity.pdbx_description
1 polymer ?
#
loop_
_entity_poly.entity_id
_entity_poly.type
_entity_poly.pdbx_seq_one_letter_code
_entity_poly.pdbx_strand_id
1 'polypeptide(L)'
;MKNIMELFQKNIHWLVRITLAITFVVHGYPKLGGNLDMGFIGYLVGPFEIIGGILLLLGPIVNNANLTRLGGMLISIIMLGAIFVVHLNDGWKGMEWQILILTTCLLFVAKGNDV
;
A
#
# COMPACT_ATOMS: atom_id res chain seq x y z
N MET A 1 -32.68 -1.46 8.00
CA MET A 1 -31.39 -1.83 8.65
C MET A 1 -30.58 -2.83 7.83
N LYS A 2 -31.13 -3.97 7.37
CA LYS A 2 -30.39 -4.94 6.53
C LYS A 2 -29.67 -4.30 5.32
N ASN A 3 -30.35 -3.47 4.52
CA ASN A 3 -29.75 -2.83 3.35
C ASN A 3 -28.58 -1.88 3.66
N ILE A 4 -28.58 -1.20 4.81
CA ILE A 4 -27.49 -0.28 5.19
C ILE A 4 -26.26 -1.08 5.60
N MET A 5 -26.45 -2.15 6.37
CA MET A 5 -25.36 -3.04 6.79
C MET A 5 -24.73 -3.75 5.60
N GLU A 6 -25.52 -4.23 4.64
CA GLU A 6 -25.02 -4.88 3.42
C GLU A 6 -24.21 -3.90 2.55
N LEU A 7 -24.70 -2.67 2.38
CA LEU A 7 -23.96 -1.63 1.65
C LEU A 7 -22.63 -1.31 2.34
N PHE A 8 -22.64 -1.21 3.68
CA PHE A 8 -21.43 -0.97 4.45
C PHE A 8 -20.42 -2.11 4.28
N GLN A 9 -20.84 -3.37 4.49
CA GLN A 9 -19.99 -4.55 4.34
C GLN A 9 -19.39 -4.66 2.93
N LYS A 10 -20.17 -4.34 1.89
CA LYS A 10 -19.69 -4.39 0.50
C LYS A 10 -18.64 -3.34 0.17
N ASN A 11 -18.62 -2.20 0.89
CA ASN A 11 -17.77 -1.06 0.54
C ASN A 11 -16.70 -0.74 1.59
N ILE A 12 -16.66 -1.44 2.72
CA ILE A 12 -15.77 -1.11 3.84
C ILE A 12 -14.28 -1.13 3.46
N HIS A 13 -13.90 -1.96 2.49
CA HIS A 13 -12.54 -2.01 1.96
C HIS A 13 -12.08 -0.67 1.37
N TRP A 14 -12.99 0.21 0.95
CA TRP A 14 -12.63 1.52 0.42
C TRP A 14 -11.96 2.41 1.45
N LEU A 15 -12.32 2.29 2.73
CA LEU A 15 -11.65 3.05 3.79
C LEU A 15 -10.16 2.73 3.80
N VAL A 16 -9.82 1.43 3.79
CA VAL A 16 -8.43 0.97 3.81
C VAL A 16 -7.70 1.33 2.51
N ARG A 17 -8.35 1.15 1.35
CA ARG A 17 -7.75 1.51 0.05
C ARG A 17 -7.41 2.99 -0.03
N ILE A 18 -8.35 3.87 0.36
CA ILE A 18 -8.16 5.32 0.31
C ILE A 18 -7.07 5.75 1.28
N THR A 19 -7.10 5.25 2.52
CA THR A 19 -6.05 5.58 3.50
C THR A 19 -4.67 5.15 3.00
N LEU A 20 -4.50 3.90 2.55
CA LEU A 20 -3.21 3.43 2.02
C LEU A 20 -2.77 4.23 0.80
N ALA A 21 -3.66 4.45 -0.16
CA ALA A 21 -3.33 5.18 -1.38
C ALA A 21 -2.87 6.62 -1.08
N ILE A 22 -3.60 7.33 -0.21
CA ILE A 22 -3.21 8.69 0.20
C ILE A 22 -1.87 8.67 0.92
N THR A 23 -1.67 7.76 1.88
CA THR A 23 -0.41 7.63 2.62
C THR A 23 0.79 7.47 1.68
N PHE A 24 0.71 6.52 0.74
CA PHE A 24 1.83 6.24 -0.17
C PHE A 24 1.99 7.27 -1.29
N VAL A 25 0.92 7.90 -1.76
CA VAL A 25 1.05 9.02 -2.71
C VAL A 25 1.73 10.22 -2.05
N VAL A 26 1.31 10.58 -0.82
CA VAL A 26 1.89 11.70 -0.08
C VAL A 26 3.33 11.43 0.34
N HIS A 27 3.67 10.20 0.73
CA HIS A 27 5.04 9.81 1.08
C HIS A 27 5.94 9.61 -0.14
N GLY A 28 5.39 9.11 -1.24
CA GLY A 28 6.14 8.85 -2.46
C GLY A 28 6.44 10.11 -3.27
N TYR A 29 5.56 11.12 -3.23
CA TYR A 29 5.72 12.35 -4.00
C TYR A 29 7.04 13.09 -3.70
N PRO A 30 7.43 13.33 -2.42
CA PRO A 30 8.73 13.94 -2.10
C PRO A 30 9.95 13.10 -2.52
N LYS A 31 9.76 11.79 -2.75
CA LYS A 31 10.84 10.85 -3.10
C LYS A 31 11.04 10.70 -4.61
N LEU A 32 10.21 11.34 -5.43
CA LEU A 32 10.37 11.33 -6.88
C LEU A 32 11.68 12.03 -7.28
N GLY A 33 12.53 11.32 -8.01
CA GLY A 33 13.82 11.84 -8.49
C GLY A 33 14.91 11.92 -7.42
N GLY A 34 14.63 11.52 -6.17
CA GLY A 34 15.60 11.48 -5.09
C GLY A 34 16.34 10.14 -5.02
N ASN A 35 17.67 10.19 -4.93
CA ASN A 35 18.45 9.04 -4.47
C ASN A 35 18.44 9.07 -2.94
N LEU A 36 17.72 8.15 -2.31
CA LEU A 36 17.61 8.04 -0.84
C LEU A 36 18.87 7.46 -0.19
N ASP A 37 20.06 7.80 -0.71
CA ASP A 37 21.36 7.23 -0.32
C ASP A 37 21.44 5.69 -0.46
N MET A 38 20.63 5.13 -1.36
CA MET A 38 20.52 3.67 -1.63
C MET A 38 20.93 3.31 -3.06
N GLY A 39 21.63 4.21 -3.75
CA GLY A 39 22.02 4.04 -5.15
C GLY A 39 20.81 3.99 -6.08
N PHE A 40 20.88 3.17 -7.13
CA PHE A 40 19.80 3.09 -8.13
C PHE A 40 18.43 2.70 -7.52
N ILE A 41 18.44 1.89 -6.45
CA ILE A 41 17.22 1.44 -5.76
C ILE A 41 16.48 2.62 -5.12
N GLY A 42 17.20 3.63 -4.61
CA GLY A 42 16.59 4.81 -4.00
C GLY A 42 15.64 5.55 -4.94
N TYR A 43 15.97 5.61 -6.24
CA TYR A 43 15.13 6.23 -7.27
C TYR A 43 13.82 5.49 -7.54
N LEU A 44 13.73 4.20 -7.18
CA LEU A 44 12.54 3.38 -7.40
C LEU A 44 11.52 3.49 -6.26
N VAL A 45 11.94 3.94 -5.07
CA VAL A 45 11.06 4.00 -3.89
C VAL A 45 9.86 4.91 -4.13
N GLY A 46 10.10 6.17 -4.52
CA GLY A 46 9.02 7.13 -4.80
C GLY A 46 8.03 6.64 -5.87
N PRO A 47 8.49 6.21 -7.06
CA PRO A 47 7.62 5.65 -8.09
C PRO A 47 6.80 4.44 -7.61
N PHE A 48 7.40 3.52 -6.86
CA PHE A 48 6.69 2.33 -6.37
C PHE A 48 5.61 2.68 -5.35
N GLU A 49 5.87 3.63 -4.45
CA GLU A 49 4.88 4.12 -3.49
C GLU A 49 3.68 4.78 -4.21
N ILE A 50 3.95 5.69 -5.15
CA ILE A 50 2.89 6.40 -5.88
C ILE A 50 2.09 5.46 -6.78
N ILE A 51 2.78 4.70 -7.63
CA ILE A 51 2.12 3.77 -8.56
C ILE A 51 1.34 2.72 -7.76
N GLY A 52 1.94 2.19 -6.70
CA GLY A 52 1.30 1.23 -5.80
C GLY A 52 -0.02 1.75 -5.22
N GLY A 53 0.00 2.97 -4.68
CA GLY A 53 -1.18 3.64 -4.13
C GLY A 53 -2.27 3.89 -5.19
N ILE A 54 -1.88 4.40 -6.36
CA ILE A 54 -2.82 4.65 -7.47
C ILE A 54 -3.48 3.35 -7.94
N LEU A 55 -2.70 2.28 -8.10
CA LEU A 55 -3.21 0.98 -8.56
C LEU A 55 -4.20 0.34 -7.57
N LEU A 56 -4.02 0.54 -6.26
CA LEU A 56 -4.98 0.10 -5.25
C LEU A 56 -6.36 0.77 -5.39
N LEU A 57 -6.41 2.01 -5.88
CA LEU A 57 -7.66 2.73 -6.17
C LEU A 57 -8.22 2.37 -7.54
N LEU A 58 -7.37 2.29 -8.56
CA LEU A 58 -7.80 2.02 -9.93
C LEU A 58 -8.33 0.60 -10.11
N GLY A 59 -7.75 -0.39 -9.44
CA GLY A 59 -8.11 -1.80 -9.62
C GLY A 59 -9.61 -2.10 -9.49
N PRO A 60 -10.30 -1.65 -8.43
CA PRO A 60 -11.76 -1.79 -8.32
C PRO A 60 -12.54 -0.93 -9.32
N ILE A 61 -12.08 0.30 -9.60
CA ILE A 61 -12.77 1.26 -10.49
C ILE A 61 -12.86 0.70 -11.92
N VAL A 62 -11.76 0.15 -12.43
CA VAL A 62 -11.71 -0.43 -13.78
C VAL A 62 -12.02 -1.93 -13.80
N ASN A 63 -12.47 -2.48 -12.66
CA ASN A 63 -12.79 -3.89 -12.47
C ASN A 63 -11.64 -4.85 -12.88
N ASN A 64 -10.40 -4.48 -12.57
CA ASN A 64 -9.21 -5.29 -12.83
C ASN A 64 -8.49 -5.66 -11.53
N ALA A 65 -8.71 -6.88 -11.07
CA ALA A 65 -8.12 -7.39 -9.83
C ALA A 65 -6.58 -7.44 -9.88
N ASN A 66 -5.97 -7.62 -11.06
CA ASN A 66 -4.52 -7.68 -11.18
C ASN A 66 -3.86 -6.33 -10.89
N LEU A 67 -4.54 -5.21 -11.15
CA LEU A 67 -4.04 -3.89 -10.75
C LEU A 67 -4.03 -3.73 -9.23
N THR A 68 -5.09 -4.17 -8.53
CA THR A 68 -5.08 -4.18 -7.06
C THR A 68 -3.94 -5.05 -6.52
N ARG A 69 -3.75 -6.24 -7.09
CA ARG A 69 -2.67 -7.15 -6.67
C ARG A 69 -1.29 -6.53 -6.89
N LEU A 70 -1.08 -5.91 -8.06
CA LEU A 70 0.17 -5.23 -8.38
C LEU A 70 0.41 -4.04 -7.44
N GLY A 71 -0.63 -3.24 -7.18
CA GLY A 71 -0.53 -2.11 -6.25
C GLY A 71 -0.14 -2.53 -4.84
N GLY A 72 -0.80 -3.56 -4.31
CA GLY A 72 -0.46 -4.17 -3.03
C GLY A 72 0.95 -4.76 -3.01
N MET A 73 1.40 -5.38 -4.11
CA MET A 73 2.73 -5.97 -4.21
C MET A 73 3.84 -4.91 -4.20
N LEU A 74 3.70 -3.83 -4.97
CA LEU A 74 4.67 -2.74 -5.00
C LEU A 74 4.85 -2.12 -3.61
N ILE A 75 3.74 -1.82 -2.93
CA ILE A 75 3.79 -1.29 -1.56
C ILE A 75 4.39 -2.32 -0.59
N SER A 76 4.07 -3.61 -0.73
CA SER A 76 4.63 -4.66 0.13
C SER A 76 6.16 -4.71 0.04
N ILE A 77 6.72 -4.58 -1.18
CA ILE A 77 8.17 -4.53 -1.40
C ILE A 77 8.78 -3.31 -0.69
N ILE A 78 8.16 -2.14 -0.80
CA ILE A 78 8.62 -0.93 -0.10
C ILE A 78 8.56 -1.11 1.42
N MET A 79 7.51 -1.75 1.93
CA MET A 79 7.37 -1.97 3.37
C MET A 79 8.39 -2.95 3.91
N LEU A 80 8.70 -4.02 3.18
CA LEU A 80 9.80 -4.90 3.54
C LEU A 80 11.12 -4.12 3.60
N GLY A 81 11.40 -3.30 2.59
CA GLY A 81 12.59 -2.44 2.58
C GLY A 81 12.65 -1.50 3.79
N ALA A 82 11.57 -0.77 4.05
CA ALA A 82 11.50 0.16 5.19
C ALA A 82 11.65 -0.55 6.54
N ILE A 83 11.05 -1.74 6.72
CA ILE A 83 11.20 -2.51 7.95
C ILE A 83 12.66 -2.91 8.17
N PHE A 84 13.30 -3.53 7.17
CA PHE A 84 14.67 -4.04 7.34
C PHE A 84 15.72 -2.93 7.42
N VAL A 85 15.52 -1.81 6.74
CA VAL A 85 16.52 -0.73 6.63
C VAL A 85 16.32 0.34 7.70
N VAL A 86 15.08 0.70 8.03
CA VAL A 86 14.78 1.83 8.91
C VAL A 86 14.33 1.36 10.29
N HIS A 87 13.39 0.41 10.35
CA HIS A 87 12.63 0.16 11.58
C HIS A 87 13.04 -1.07 12.39
N LEU A 88 13.93 -1.91 11.88
CA LEU A 88 14.30 -3.18 12.53
C LEU A 88 14.84 -2.98 13.96
N ASN A 89 15.61 -1.91 14.16
CA ASN A 89 16.23 -1.58 15.44
C ASN A 89 15.30 -0.79 16.38
N ASP A 90 14.16 -0.30 15.90
CA ASP A 90 13.19 0.46 16.70
C ASP A 90 12.34 -0.45 17.62
N GLY A 91 12.47 -1.77 17.47
CA GLY A 91 11.68 -2.76 18.19
C GLY A 91 10.20 -2.73 17.79
N TRP A 92 9.34 -3.38 18.60
CA TRP A 92 7.93 -3.55 18.26
C TRP A 92 7.19 -2.22 18.01
N LYS A 93 7.42 -1.21 18.85
CA LYS A 93 6.72 0.09 18.77
C LYS A 93 7.03 0.85 17.48
N GLY A 94 8.22 0.67 16.89
CA GLY A 94 8.54 1.27 15.59
C GLY A 94 8.05 0.45 14.40
N MET A 95 7.83 -0.86 14.58
CA MET A 95 7.46 -1.76 13.50
C MET A 95 5.96 -2.04 13.37
N GLU A 96 5.17 -1.89 14.45
CA GLU A 96 3.76 -2.33 14.47
C GLU A 96 2.92 -1.77 13.31
N TRP A 97 3.10 -0.49 12.98
CA TRP A 97 2.42 0.16 11.86
C TRP A 97 2.89 -0.36 10.50
N GLN A 98 4.20 -0.59 10.35
CA GLN A 98 4.77 -1.08 9.10
C GLN A 98 4.33 -2.52 8.82
N ILE A 99 4.25 -3.35 9.87
CA ILE A 99 3.75 -4.71 9.79
C ILE A 99 2.25 -4.71 9.48
N LEU A 100 1.47 -3.82 10.10
CA LEU A 100 0.04 -3.68 9.79
C LEU A 100 -0.18 -3.30 8.31
N ILE A 101 0.57 -2.32 7.81
CA ILE A 101 0.49 -1.90 6.41
C ILE A 101 0.90 -3.05 5.49
N LEU A 102 2.04 -3.70 5.76
CA LEU A 102 2.52 -4.85 4.98
C LEU A 102 1.47 -5.97 4.90
N THR A 103 0.94 -6.39 6.05
CA THR A 103 -0.06 -7.48 6.10
C THR A 103 -1.36 -7.10 5.40
N THR A 104 -1.77 -5.83 5.49
CA THR A 104 -2.93 -5.31 4.74
C THR A 104 -2.68 -5.31 3.23
N CYS A 105 -1.48 -4.91 2.79
CA CYS A 105 -1.11 -4.99 1.38
C CYS A 105 -1.07 -6.43 0.88
N LEU A 106 -0.56 -7.38 1.68
CA LEU A 106 -0.60 -8.80 1.36
C LEU A 106 -2.02 -9.35 1.25
N LEU A 107 -2.98 -8.85 2.05
CA LEU A 107 -4.41 -9.17 1.88
C LEU A 107 -4.91 -8.74 0.49
N PHE A 108 -4.58 -7.53 0.03
CA PHE A 108 -4.92 -7.07 -1.33
C PHE A 108 -4.20 -7.86 -2.43
N VAL A 109 -2.96 -8.31 -2.20
CA VAL A 109 -2.24 -9.20 -3.12
C VAL A 109 -2.95 -10.55 -3.25
N ALA A 110 -3.40 -11.13 -2.14
CA ALA A 110 -4.08 -12.41 -2.14
C ALA A 110 -5.50 -12.33 -2.73
N LYS A 111 -6.30 -11.34 -2.29
CA LYS A 111 -7.72 -11.22 -2.63
C LYS A 111 -8.02 -10.39 -3.89
N GLY A 112 -7.14 -9.47 -4.27
CA GLY A 112 -7.43 -8.54 -5.36
C GLY A 112 -8.64 -7.65 -5.04
N ASN A 113 -9.65 -7.66 -5.91
CA ASN A 113 -10.88 -6.87 -5.71
C ASN A 113 -11.89 -7.55 -4.77
N ASP A 114 -11.71 -8.84 -4.47
CA ASP A 114 -12.66 -9.66 -3.68
C ASP A 114 -12.40 -9.55 -2.16
N VAL A 115 -11.98 -8.37 -1.70
CA VAL A 115 -11.61 -8.08 -0.31
C VAL A 115 -12.77 -7.49 0.48
#